data_AF-A0AAW7SCY0-F1
#
_entry.id   AF-A0AAW7SCY0-F1
#
_cell.length_a   1.000
_cell.length_b   1.000
_cell.length_c   1.000
_cell.angle_alpha   90.00
_cell.angle_beta   90.00
_cell.angle_gamma   90.00
#
_symmetry.space_group_name_H-M   'P 1'
#
loop_
_entity.id
_entity.type
_entity.pdbx_description
1 polymer ?
#
loop_
_entity_poly.entity_id
_entity_poly.type
_entity_poly.pdbx_seq_one_letter_code
_entity_poly.pdbx_strand_id
1 'polypeptide(L)'
;MATNENIRERNFYSGSESQLPYLVKQYSTFQLPHPPSIPGLINGVLVAVEIENRLRHLAMLVDAATDAYQAKEIFKYFFTVEAVLLSMRRVIDDLVMSLYCRSRSEEIARTRRIEVDGYGMLFRSGRPTAFGAEIIREYIRPNEEIAEILIELSNSYKHSYLLPEARAWGADVPTVLAIHAHRNDYSKSITIHNHSLGQLVIGFNSLIQRIVQNSRKHNVSENGDKDAI
;
A
#
# COMPACT_ATOMS: atom_id res chain seq x y z
N MET A 1 36.16 -0.25 -18.62
CA MET A 1 34.71 -0.47 -18.58
C MET A 1 34.39 -1.07 -17.23
N ALA A 2 33.97 -0.25 -16.26
CA ALA A 2 33.57 -0.74 -14.95
C ALA A 2 32.20 -1.41 -15.09
N THR A 3 32.12 -2.68 -14.75
CA THR A 3 30.86 -3.39 -14.57
C THR A 3 30.11 -2.73 -13.42
N ASN A 4 28.92 -2.18 -13.69
CA ASN A 4 28.07 -1.50 -12.70
C ASN A 4 27.50 -2.52 -11.69
N GLU A 5 28.30 -2.93 -10.70
CA GLU A 5 27.86 -3.76 -9.57
C GLU A 5 26.84 -3.03 -8.65
N ASN A 6 26.60 -1.73 -8.89
CA ASN A 6 25.74 -0.88 -8.08
C ASN A 6 24.28 -0.78 -8.57
N ILE A 7 23.92 -1.35 -9.72
CA ILE A 7 22.56 -1.26 -10.26
C ILE A 7 21.83 -2.59 -10.03
N ARG A 8 20.67 -2.52 -9.36
CA ARG A 8 19.76 -3.65 -9.17
C ARG A 8 18.43 -3.37 -9.85
N GLU A 9 17.95 -4.30 -10.66
CA GLU A 9 16.57 -4.28 -11.13
C GLU A 9 15.65 -4.97 -10.10
N ARG A 10 14.47 -4.40 -9.89
CA ARG A 10 13.40 -4.97 -9.07
C ARG A 10 12.13 -5.03 -9.92
N ASN A 11 11.61 -6.24 -10.06
CA ASN A 11 10.35 -6.55 -10.73
C ASN A 11 9.50 -7.41 -9.80
N PHE A 12 8.21 -7.10 -9.70
CA PHE A 12 7.29 -7.78 -8.81
C PHE A 12 6.41 -8.70 -9.63
N TYR A 13 6.38 -9.98 -9.24
CA TYR A 13 5.53 -10.97 -9.85
C TYR A 13 4.75 -11.70 -8.78
N SER A 14 3.42 -11.64 -8.87
CA SER A 14 2.52 -12.25 -7.90
C SER A 14 2.37 -13.77 -8.07
N GLY A 15 2.98 -14.36 -9.10
CA GLY A 15 2.75 -15.76 -9.48
C GLY A 15 1.46 -15.99 -10.27
N SER A 16 0.78 -14.92 -10.71
CA SER A 16 -0.48 -14.99 -11.45
C SER A 16 -0.40 -14.19 -12.73
N GLU A 17 -1.15 -14.60 -13.76
CA GLU A 17 -1.27 -13.79 -14.97
C GLU A 17 -2.02 -12.49 -14.68
N SER A 18 -1.49 -11.38 -15.19
CA SER A 18 -2.17 -10.09 -15.17
C SER A 18 -2.77 -9.81 -16.53
N GLN A 19 -4.10 -9.91 -16.64
CA GLN A 19 -4.85 -9.57 -17.85
C GLN A 19 -5.76 -8.38 -17.58
N LEU A 20 -5.97 -7.56 -18.61
CA LEU A 20 -6.91 -6.43 -18.53
C LEU A 20 -8.37 -6.96 -18.50
N PRO A 21 -9.29 -6.26 -17.82
CA PRO A 21 -9.07 -5.05 -17.01
C PRO A 21 -8.42 -5.35 -15.65
N TYR A 22 -7.62 -4.43 -15.14
CA TYR A 22 -7.00 -4.55 -13.81
C TYR A 22 -7.98 -4.16 -12.70
N LEU A 23 -8.69 -5.14 -12.17
CA LEU A 23 -9.75 -4.90 -11.20
C LEU A 23 -9.20 -4.68 -9.78
N VAL A 24 -9.45 -3.52 -9.21
CA VAL A 24 -9.18 -3.23 -7.79
C VAL A 24 -10.30 -3.82 -6.93
N LYS A 25 -9.92 -4.65 -5.95
CA LYS A 25 -10.88 -5.33 -5.09
C LYS A 25 -11.59 -4.34 -4.17
N GLN A 26 -12.92 -4.44 -4.16
CA GLN A 26 -13.79 -3.57 -3.37
C GLN A 26 -14.25 -4.27 -2.09
N TYR A 27 -14.51 -3.45 -1.07
CA TYR A 27 -15.05 -3.88 0.23
C TYR A 27 -16.11 -2.91 0.67
N SER A 28 -17.20 -3.42 1.26
CA SER A 28 -18.17 -2.53 1.90
C SER A 28 -17.65 -2.02 3.25
N THR A 29 -18.23 -0.93 3.74
CA THR A 29 -17.88 -0.32 5.04
C THR A 29 -17.82 -1.36 6.17
N PHE A 30 -18.82 -2.24 6.29
CA PHE A 30 -18.89 -3.26 7.35
C PHE A 30 -17.86 -4.39 7.21
N GLN A 31 -17.27 -4.51 6.03
CA GLN A 31 -16.28 -5.52 5.74
C GLN A 31 -14.87 -5.08 6.14
N LEU A 32 -14.64 -3.78 6.28
CA LEU A 32 -13.35 -3.17 6.57
C LEU A 32 -13.09 -3.10 8.08
N PRO A 33 -11.81 -3.20 8.51
CA PRO A 33 -11.46 -2.90 9.89
C PRO A 33 -11.85 -1.45 10.18
N HIS A 34 -12.45 -1.23 11.35
CA HIS A 34 -12.72 0.09 11.87
C HIS A 34 -12.46 0.10 13.38
N PRO A 35 -11.90 1.19 13.92
CA PRO A 35 -11.77 1.34 15.36
C PRO A 35 -13.15 1.56 16.01
N PRO A 36 -13.29 1.36 17.32
CA PRO A 36 -14.46 1.88 18.04
C PRO A 36 -14.49 3.41 17.95
N SER A 37 -15.69 3.98 18.06
CA SER A 37 -15.83 5.44 18.11
C SER A 37 -15.35 5.98 19.46
N ILE A 38 -14.51 7.01 19.41
CA ILE A 38 -13.99 7.74 20.59
C ILE A 38 -14.58 9.17 20.54
N PRO A 39 -15.42 9.57 21.52
CA PRO A 39 -16.08 10.87 21.51
C PRO A 39 -15.11 12.04 21.26
N GLY A 40 -15.44 12.87 20.28
CA GLY A 40 -14.65 14.04 19.90
C GLY A 40 -13.27 13.74 19.34
N LEU A 41 -12.99 12.52 18.87
CA LEU A 41 -11.70 12.17 18.25
C LEU A 41 -11.84 11.21 17.07
N ILE A 42 -12.48 10.05 17.25
CA ILE A 42 -12.58 9.00 16.23
C ILE A 42 -14.04 8.65 15.99
N ASN A 43 -14.45 8.67 14.73
CA ASN A 43 -15.67 8.00 14.28
C ASN A 43 -15.25 6.81 13.42
N GLY A 44 -15.32 5.61 14.00
CA GLY A 44 -14.82 4.39 13.35
C GLY A 44 -15.53 4.07 12.04
N VAL A 45 -16.84 4.29 11.99
CA VAL A 45 -17.63 4.04 10.77
C VAL A 45 -17.19 4.99 9.66
N LEU A 46 -16.95 6.27 9.95
CA LEU A 46 -16.45 7.21 8.95
C LEU A 46 -15.06 6.84 8.43
N VAL A 47 -14.19 6.26 9.27
CA VAL A 47 -12.89 5.73 8.82
C VAL A 47 -13.07 4.62 7.79
N ALA A 48 -13.96 3.65 8.05
CA ALA A 48 -14.25 2.58 7.10
C ALA A 48 -14.92 3.07 5.81
N VAL A 49 -15.87 4.01 5.91
CA VAL A 49 -16.48 4.66 4.73
C VAL A 49 -15.41 5.29 3.86
N GLU A 50 -14.41 5.93 4.47
CA GLU A 50 -13.39 6.63 3.71
C GLU A 50 -12.37 5.69 3.06
N ILE A 51 -12.04 4.58 3.72
CA ILE A 51 -11.26 3.50 3.09
C ILE A 51 -12.03 2.92 1.89
N GLU A 52 -13.34 2.69 2.02
CA GLU A 52 -14.19 2.24 0.92
C GLU A 52 -14.18 3.25 -0.25
N ASN A 53 -14.37 4.54 0.02
CA ASN A 53 -14.32 5.59 -1.02
C ASN A 53 -12.95 5.64 -1.73
N ARG A 54 -11.85 5.48 -0.98
CA ARG A 54 -10.50 5.43 -1.56
C ARG A 54 -10.29 4.22 -2.46
N LEU A 55 -10.86 3.06 -2.13
CA LEU A 55 -10.81 1.86 -2.99
C LEU A 55 -11.57 2.08 -4.30
N ARG A 56 -12.72 2.77 -4.27
CA ARG A 56 -13.46 3.13 -5.48
C ARG A 56 -12.69 4.13 -6.34
N HIS A 57 -12.13 5.17 -5.71
CA HIS A 57 -11.29 6.15 -6.41
C HIS A 57 -10.04 5.50 -7.02
N LEU A 58 -9.40 4.58 -6.31
CA LEU A 58 -8.26 3.82 -6.83
C LEU A 58 -8.65 3.00 -8.06
N ALA A 59 -9.82 2.38 -8.09
CA ALA A 59 -10.31 1.67 -9.28
C ALA A 59 -10.40 2.61 -10.49
N MET A 60 -11.01 3.80 -10.30
CA MET A 60 -11.10 4.81 -11.36
C MET A 60 -9.73 5.27 -11.87
N LEU A 61 -8.74 5.41 -10.97
CA LEU A 61 -7.37 5.78 -11.35
C LEU A 61 -6.68 4.67 -12.15
N VAL A 62 -6.89 3.40 -11.78
CA VAL A 62 -6.32 2.25 -12.50
C VAL A 62 -6.92 2.12 -13.91
N ASP A 63 -8.22 2.34 -14.04
CA ASP A 63 -8.91 2.38 -15.34
C ASP A 63 -8.37 3.54 -16.18
N ALA A 64 -8.30 4.74 -15.61
CA ALA A 64 -7.77 5.92 -16.30
C ALA A 64 -6.31 5.77 -16.73
N ALA A 65 -5.48 5.08 -15.94
CA ALA A 65 -4.09 4.78 -16.32
C ALA A 65 -4.06 3.79 -17.49
N THR A 66 -4.91 2.77 -17.46
CA THR A 66 -5.02 1.79 -18.55
C THR A 66 -5.49 2.46 -19.84
N ASP A 67 -6.52 3.30 -19.77
CA ASP A 67 -7.06 4.04 -20.91
C ASP A 67 -6.00 4.99 -21.49
N ALA A 68 -5.30 5.75 -20.64
CA ALA A 68 -4.23 6.64 -21.08
C ALA A 68 -3.09 5.87 -21.75
N TYR A 69 -2.74 4.68 -21.25
CA TYR A 69 -1.75 3.81 -21.87
C TYR A 69 -2.21 3.33 -23.25
N GLN A 70 -3.44 2.80 -23.36
CA GLN A 70 -4.01 2.31 -24.62
C GLN A 70 -4.14 3.42 -25.67
N ALA A 71 -4.52 4.62 -25.24
CA ALA A 71 -4.59 5.82 -26.08
C ALA A 71 -3.22 6.42 -26.41
N LYS A 72 -2.12 5.87 -25.85
CA LYS A 72 -0.75 6.38 -25.98
C LYS A 72 -0.60 7.82 -25.48
N GLU A 73 -1.41 8.23 -24.51
CA GLU A 73 -1.34 9.53 -23.83
C GLU A 73 -0.26 9.51 -22.75
N ILE A 74 1.01 9.46 -23.16
CA ILE A 74 2.18 9.19 -22.30
C ILE A 74 2.22 10.06 -21.04
N PHE A 75 2.03 11.38 -21.16
CA PHE A 75 2.09 12.28 -20.00
C PHE A 75 0.97 12.01 -19.01
N LYS A 76 -0.26 11.84 -19.50
CA LYS A 76 -1.42 11.53 -18.67
C LYS A 76 -1.24 10.18 -17.98
N TYR A 77 -0.71 9.18 -18.70
CA TYR A 77 -0.38 7.88 -18.14
C TYR A 77 0.54 8.01 -16.93
N PHE A 78 1.67 8.69 -17.06
CA PHE A 78 2.64 8.82 -15.95
C PHE A 78 2.08 9.54 -14.73
N PHE A 79 1.35 10.64 -14.91
CA PHE A 79 0.72 11.33 -13.78
C PHE A 79 -0.40 10.50 -13.14
N THR A 80 -1.12 9.71 -13.95
CA THR A 80 -2.16 8.83 -13.42
C THR A 80 -1.56 7.66 -12.65
N VAL A 81 -0.45 7.08 -13.13
CA VAL A 81 0.31 6.04 -12.40
C VAL A 81 0.81 6.56 -11.05
N GLU A 82 1.35 7.79 -11.02
CA GLU A 82 1.75 8.42 -9.75
C GLU A 82 0.57 8.49 -8.78
N ALA A 83 -0.60 8.95 -9.25
CA ALA A 83 -1.82 9.00 -8.45
C ALA A 83 -2.27 7.60 -7.98
N VAL A 84 -2.16 6.57 -8.83
CA VAL A 84 -2.44 5.16 -8.46
C VAL A 84 -1.56 4.72 -7.31
N LEU A 85 -0.23 4.93 -7.40
CA LEU A 85 0.72 4.52 -6.37
C LEU A 85 0.50 5.23 -5.05
N LEU A 86 0.25 6.54 -5.10
CA LEU A 86 -0.08 7.34 -3.90
C LEU A 86 -1.38 6.86 -3.27
N SER A 87 -2.39 6.53 -4.07
CA SER A 87 -3.68 6.04 -3.58
C SER A 87 -3.58 4.63 -2.98
N MET A 88 -2.84 3.71 -3.62
CA MET A 88 -2.54 2.39 -3.06
C MET A 88 -1.84 2.50 -1.71
N ARG A 89 -0.79 3.33 -1.63
CA ARG A 89 -0.06 3.57 -0.38
C ARG A 89 -0.98 4.13 0.71
N ARG A 90 -1.85 5.08 0.36
CA ARG A 90 -2.77 5.68 1.32
C ARG A 90 -3.78 4.68 1.87
N VAL A 91 -4.33 3.81 1.03
CA VAL A 91 -5.24 2.74 1.49
C VAL A 91 -4.55 1.82 2.48
N ILE A 92 -3.30 1.42 2.22
CA ILE A 92 -2.51 0.59 3.14
C ILE A 92 -2.27 1.32 4.47
N ASP A 93 -1.88 2.59 4.42
CA ASP A 93 -1.66 3.39 5.63
C ASP A 93 -2.96 3.53 6.45
N ASP A 94 -4.11 3.83 5.81
CA ASP A 94 -5.40 3.96 6.48
C ASP A 94 -5.85 2.63 7.12
N LEU A 95 -5.62 1.49 6.46
CA LEU A 95 -5.89 0.17 7.02
C LEU A 95 -5.02 -0.10 8.26
N VAL A 96 -3.72 0.21 8.20
CA VAL A 96 -2.80 0.04 9.34
C VAL A 96 -3.19 0.96 10.50
N MET A 97 -3.49 2.23 10.22
CA MET A 97 -3.97 3.19 11.22
C MET A 97 -5.26 2.71 11.87
N SER A 98 -6.21 2.19 11.08
CA SER A 98 -7.45 1.65 11.60
C SER A 98 -7.21 0.46 12.54
N LEU A 99 -6.28 -0.43 12.21
CA LEU A 99 -5.92 -1.57 13.07
C LEU A 99 -5.28 -1.09 14.39
N TYR A 100 -4.37 -0.11 14.33
CA TYR A 100 -3.78 0.50 15.53
C TYR A 100 -4.84 1.17 16.40
N CYS A 101 -5.72 1.97 15.80
CA CYS A 101 -6.75 2.67 16.54
C CYS A 101 -7.75 1.71 17.19
N ARG A 102 -7.96 0.54 16.57
CA ARG A 102 -8.76 -0.53 17.14
C ARG A 102 -8.06 -1.19 18.34
N SER A 103 -6.81 -1.64 18.16
CA SER A 103 -6.07 -2.41 19.18
C SER A 103 -5.55 -1.58 20.36
N ARG A 104 -5.51 -0.25 20.23
CA ARG A 104 -5.09 0.69 21.27
C ARG A 104 -6.18 1.70 21.62
N SER A 105 -7.44 1.36 21.38
CA SER A 105 -8.59 2.27 21.56
C SER A 105 -8.68 2.89 22.96
N GLU A 106 -8.49 2.11 24.03
CA GLU A 106 -8.49 2.60 25.41
C GLU A 106 -7.34 3.57 25.70
N GLU A 107 -6.15 3.23 25.20
CA GLU A 107 -4.98 4.09 25.33
C GLU A 107 -5.20 5.42 24.60
N ILE A 108 -5.71 5.38 23.38
CA ILE A 108 -6.01 6.58 22.58
C ILE A 108 -7.10 7.41 23.24
N ALA A 109 -8.13 6.79 23.82
CA ALA A 109 -9.17 7.51 24.55
C ALA A 109 -8.58 8.29 25.74
N ARG A 110 -7.61 7.70 26.44
CA ARG A 110 -6.91 8.32 27.59
C ARG A 110 -5.91 9.38 27.16
N THR A 111 -5.05 9.10 26.18
CA THR A 111 -3.93 9.97 25.82
C THR A 111 -4.30 11.00 24.77
N ARG A 112 -5.37 10.77 24.00
CA ARG A 112 -5.81 11.55 22.84
C ARG A 112 -4.74 11.63 21.74
N ARG A 113 -3.87 10.61 21.63
CA ARG A 113 -2.76 10.56 20.67
C ARG A 113 -2.83 9.32 19.79
N ILE A 114 -2.49 9.48 18.52
CA ILE A 114 -2.31 8.39 17.56
C ILE A 114 -0.82 8.38 17.19
N GLU A 115 -0.09 7.31 17.54
CA GLU A 115 1.36 7.24 17.32
C GLU A 115 1.76 6.51 16.02
N VAL A 116 0.83 5.76 15.43
CA VAL A 116 1.03 5.04 14.17
C VAL A 116 0.13 5.68 13.12
N ASP A 117 0.74 6.37 12.16
CA ASP A 117 0.07 7.09 11.06
C ASP A 117 0.21 6.42 9.68
N GLY A 118 0.76 5.19 9.66
CA GLY A 118 0.86 4.39 8.45
C GLY A 118 1.80 3.19 8.58
N TYR A 119 1.93 2.43 7.50
CA TYR A 119 2.74 1.20 7.44
C TYR A 119 4.21 1.46 7.78
N GLY A 120 4.75 2.61 7.36
CA GLY A 120 6.16 2.97 7.62
C GLY A 120 6.50 3.00 9.11
N MET A 121 5.55 3.38 9.97
CA MET A 121 5.72 3.47 11.42
C MET A 121 5.72 2.11 12.13
N LEU A 122 5.38 1.04 11.41
CA LEU A 122 5.56 -0.33 11.92
C LEU A 122 7.05 -0.69 12.04
N PHE A 123 7.96 0.09 11.47
CA PHE A 123 9.39 -0.18 11.44
C PHE A 123 10.19 0.96 12.07
N ARG A 124 11.32 0.61 12.71
CA ARG A 124 12.35 1.53 13.17
C ARG A 124 13.71 1.00 12.70
N SER A 125 14.44 1.80 11.94
CA SER A 125 15.74 1.41 11.35
C SER A 125 15.68 0.09 10.57
N GLY A 126 14.61 -0.11 9.79
CA GLY A 126 14.38 -1.32 8.99
C GLY A 126 13.93 -2.55 9.77
N ARG A 127 13.72 -2.46 11.09
CA ARG A 127 13.23 -3.57 11.92
C ARG A 127 11.83 -3.29 12.45
N PRO A 128 10.93 -4.28 12.51
CA PRO A 128 9.62 -4.08 13.13
C PRO A 128 9.73 -3.56 14.57
N THR A 129 8.91 -2.59 14.94
CA THR A 129 8.70 -2.20 16.33
C THR A 129 7.94 -3.31 17.08
N ALA A 130 7.82 -3.25 18.40
CA ALA A 130 7.04 -4.26 19.14
C ALA A 130 5.59 -4.33 18.63
N PHE A 131 4.95 -3.17 18.46
CA PHE A 131 3.64 -3.04 17.85
C PHE A 131 3.64 -3.42 16.36
N GLY A 132 4.67 -3.03 15.61
CA GLY A 132 4.82 -3.42 14.21
C GLY A 132 4.86 -4.92 14.02
N ALA A 133 5.58 -5.64 14.89
CA ALA A 133 5.66 -7.10 14.88
C ALA A 133 4.30 -7.76 15.18
N GLU A 134 3.51 -7.18 16.10
CA GLU A 134 2.12 -7.59 16.38
C GLU A 134 1.26 -7.46 15.13
N ILE A 135 1.18 -6.25 14.54
CA ILE A 135 0.35 -6.00 13.35
C ILE A 135 0.78 -6.84 12.15
N ILE A 136 2.08 -6.94 11.90
CA ILE A 136 2.62 -7.73 10.79
C ILE A 136 2.24 -9.19 10.98
N ARG A 137 2.44 -9.76 12.17
CA ARG A 137 2.12 -11.17 12.43
C ARG A 137 0.63 -11.46 12.29
N GLU A 138 -0.21 -10.59 12.84
CA GLU A 138 -1.66 -10.85 12.92
C GLU A 138 -2.41 -10.54 11.61
N TYR A 139 -2.06 -9.45 10.92
CA TYR A 139 -2.89 -8.94 9.82
C TYR A 139 -2.24 -9.01 8.43
N ILE A 140 -0.91 -8.88 8.33
CA ILE A 140 -0.21 -8.70 7.05
C ILE A 140 0.55 -9.96 6.60
N ARG A 141 1.12 -10.67 7.57
CA ARG A 141 2.19 -11.69 7.51
C ARG A 141 3.60 -11.10 7.26
N PRO A 142 4.63 -11.74 7.83
CA PRO A 142 6.02 -11.43 7.50
C PRO A 142 6.33 -11.63 6.01
N ASN A 143 7.25 -10.84 5.47
CA ASN A 143 7.78 -10.94 4.09
C ASN A 143 6.75 -10.66 2.98
N GLU A 144 5.74 -9.82 3.26
CA GLU A 144 4.79 -9.40 2.23
C GLU A 144 5.43 -8.36 1.30
N GLU A 145 6.14 -8.86 0.29
CA GLU A 145 7.01 -8.07 -0.60
C GLU A 145 6.30 -6.89 -1.27
N ILE A 146 5.02 -7.07 -1.63
CA ILE A 146 4.25 -6.02 -2.31
C ILE A 146 4.11 -4.77 -1.45
N ALA A 147 3.97 -4.90 -0.13
CA ALA A 147 3.86 -3.75 0.74
C ALA A 147 5.14 -2.92 0.62
N GLU A 148 6.31 -3.54 0.80
CA GLU A 148 7.62 -2.89 0.66
C GLU A 148 7.81 -2.24 -0.71
N ILE A 149 7.45 -2.93 -1.79
CA ILE A 149 7.54 -2.41 -3.16
C ILE A 149 6.69 -1.14 -3.34
N LEU A 150 5.44 -1.13 -2.87
CA LEU A 150 4.59 0.05 -2.99
C LEU A 150 5.13 1.25 -2.20
N ILE A 151 5.80 1.00 -1.07
CA ILE A 151 6.48 2.03 -0.29
C ILE A 151 7.68 2.59 -1.04
N GLU A 152 8.54 1.72 -1.56
CA GLU A 152 9.73 2.13 -2.31
C GLU A 152 9.34 2.89 -3.58
N LEU A 153 8.33 2.42 -4.31
CA LEU A 153 7.77 3.11 -5.48
C LEU A 153 7.23 4.49 -5.10
N SER A 154 6.37 4.58 -4.07
CA SER A 154 5.82 5.86 -3.62
C SER A 154 6.92 6.85 -3.21
N ASN A 155 7.96 6.37 -2.51
CA ASN A 155 9.10 7.19 -2.13
C ASN A 155 9.94 7.61 -3.35
N SER A 156 10.10 6.74 -4.33
CA SER A 156 10.83 7.03 -5.56
C SER A 156 10.15 8.11 -6.39
N TYR A 157 8.83 8.03 -6.54
CA TYR A 157 8.05 9.07 -7.23
C TYR A 157 8.11 10.43 -6.50
N LYS A 158 8.23 10.43 -5.17
CA LYS A 158 8.34 11.66 -4.37
C LYS A 158 9.73 12.32 -4.37
N HIS A 159 10.79 11.52 -4.42
CA HIS A 159 12.14 12.00 -4.08
C HIS A 159 13.18 11.79 -5.18
N SER A 160 12.92 10.94 -6.17
CA SER A 160 13.89 10.68 -7.23
C SER A 160 13.92 11.82 -8.23
N TYR A 161 15.12 12.35 -8.48
CA TYR A 161 15.34 13.29 -9.56
C TYR A 161 15.26 12.61 -10.94
N LEU A 162 15.59 11.31 -11.04
CA LEU A 162 15.67 10.57 -12.30
C LEU A 162 14.34 9.95 -12.77
N LEU A 163 13.22 10.45 -12.25
CA LEU A 163 11.90 9.98 -12.67
C LEU A 163 11.61 10.27 -14.16
N PRO A 164 11.99 11.44 -14.73
CA PRO A 164 11.84 11.69 -16.17
C PRO A 164 12.60 10.69 -17.05
N GLU A 165 13.77 10.25 -16.62
CA GLU A 165 14.64 9.32 -17.34
C GLU A 165 14.02 7.92 -17.39
N ALA A 166 13.34 7.52 -16.30
CA ALA A 166 12.60 6.26 -16.25
C ALA A 166 11.48 6.19 -17.32
N ARG A 167 10.99 7.33 -17.81
CA ARG A 167 9.91 7.41 -18.82
C ARG A 167 10.35 7.03 -20.23
N ALA A 168 11.66 6.97 -20.48
CA ALA A 168 12.20 6.60 -21.78
C ALA A 168 12.13 5.07 -22.05
N TRP A 169 11.83 4.26 -21.02
CA TRP A 169 11.72 2.81 -21.17
C TRP A 169 10.29 2.42 -21.52
N GLY A 170 10.08 1.92 -22.74
CA GLY A 170 8.79 1.41 -23.20
C GLY A 170 8.60 -0.04 -22.77
N ALA A 171 7.36 -0.41 -22.42
CA ALA A 171 6.93 -1.79 -22.24
C ALA A 171 5.67 -2.01 -23.10
N ASP A 172 5.42 -3.25 -23.52
CA ASP A 172 4.24 -3.61 -24.33
C ASP A 172 2.93 -3.64 -23.50
N VAL A 173 3.06 -3.56 -22.18
CA VAL A 173 1.95 -3.51 -21.21
C VAL A 173 2.08 -2.28 -20.29
N PRO A 174 0.99 -1.83 -19.64
CA PRO A 174 1.08 -0.78 -18.63
C PRO A 174 2.08 -1.16 -17.53
N THR A 175 3.18 -0.41 -17.47
CA THR A 175 4.30 -0.63 -16.55
C THR A 175 4.60 0.61 -15.72
N VAL A 176 4.89 0.40 -14.45
CA VAL A 176 5.37 1.39 -13.49
C VAL A 176 6.89 1.36 -13.45
N LEU A 177 7.49 2.49 -13.82
CA LEU A 177 8.93 2.66 -13.89
C LEU A 177 9.37 3.72 -12.89
N ALA A 178 10.46 3.45 -12.18
CA ALA A 178 11.13 4.44 -11.35
C ALA A 178 12.61 4.07 -11.16
N ILE A 179 13.45 5.08 -11.05
CA ILE A 179 14.86 4.92 -10.65
C ILE A 179 14.98 5.44 -9.23
N HIS A 180 15.42 4.61 -8.29
CA HIS A 180 15.62 4.98 -6.90
C HIS A 180 17.10 5.02 -6.56
N ALA A 181 17.53 6.14 -5.97
CA ALA A 181 18.80 6.24 -5.27
C ALA A 181 18.57 6.98 -3.95
N HIS A 182 19.07 6.42 -2.84
CA HIS A 182 18.85 7.03 -1.54
C HIS A 182 19.47 8.43 -1.50
N ARG A 183 18.64 9.46 -1.24
CA ARG A 183 19.03 10.88 -1.27
C ARG A 183 19.65 11.32 -2.62
N ASN A 184 19.26 10.69 -3.73
CA ASN A 184 19.82 10.94 -5.06
C ASN A 184 21.35 10.74 -5.13
N ASP A 185 21.90 9.87 -4.27
CA ASP A 185 23.32 9.49 -4.29
C ASP A 185 23.54 8.30 -5.24
N TYR A 186 23.79 8.62 -6.51
CA TYR A 186 24.02 7.62 -7.57
C TYR A 186 25.40 6.97 -7.54
N SER A 187 26.28 7.36 -6.60
CA SER A 187 27.55 6.66 -6.39
C SER A 187 27.36 5.35 -5.62
N LYS A 188 26.22 5.18 -4.96
CA LYS A 188 25.82 3.99 -4.18
C LYS A 188 24.89 3.09 -5.00
N SER A 189 24.14 2.23 -4.32
CA SER A 189 23.17 1.34 -4.93
C SER A 189 22.02 2.12 -5.58
N ILE A 190 21.75 1.78 -6.83
CA ILE A 190 20.62 2.28 -7.61
C ILE A 190 19.65 1.11 -7.80
N THR A 191 18.38 1.32 -7.44
CA THR A 191 17.31 0.35 -7.73
C THR A 191 16.50 0.85 -8.92
N ILE A 192 16.43 0.04 -9.97
CA ILE A 192 15.53 0.25 -11.10
C ILE A 192 14.25 -0.55 -10.82
N HIS A 193 13.16 0.16 -10.61
CA HIS A 193 11.83 -0.42 -10.50
C HIS A 193 11.21 -0.56 -11.88
N ASN A 194 10.80 -1.77 -12.22
CA ASN A 194 10.12 -2.10 -13.46
C ASN A 194 9.02 -3.12 -13.16
N HIS A 195 7.80 -2.63 -12.96
CA HIS A 195 6.70 -3.46 -12.48
C HIS A 195 5.50 -3.33 -13.41
N SER A 196 4.92 -4.45 -13.84
CA SER A 196 3.59 -4.42 -14.48
C SER A 196 2.58 -3.80 -13.51
N LEU A 197 1.79 -2.83 -14.00
CA LEU A 197 0.70 -2.24 -13.22
C LEU A 197 -0.30 -3.31 -12.78
N GLY A 198 -0.58 -4.28 -13.65
CA GLY A 198 -1.46 -5.41 -13.33
C GLY A 198 -0.92 -6.28 -12.21
N GLN A 199 0.38 -6.54 -12.17
CA GLN A 199 1.01 -7.29 -11.07
C GLN A 199 0.92 -6.52 -9.75
N LEU A 200 1.14 -5.21 -9.78
CA LEU A 200 0.97 -4.36 -8.59
C LEU A 200 -0.48 -4.39 -8.07
N VAL A 201 -1.48 -4.34 -8.96
CA VAL A 201 -2.90 -4.45 -8.59
C VAL A 201 -3.21 -5.82 -7.96
N ILE A 202 -2.69 -6.92 -8.52
CA ILE A 202 -2.88 -8.26 -7.94
C ILE A 202 -2.25 -8.36 -6.54
N GLY A 203 -1.00 -7.90 -6.40
CA GLY A 203 -0.32 -7.88 -5.12
C GLY A 203 -1.07 -7.02 -4.10
N PHE A 204 -1.50 -5.82 -4.49
CA PHE A 204 -2.28 -4.92 -3.66
C PHE A 204 -3.58 -5.58 -3.18
N ASN A 205 -4.33 -6.20 -4.10
CA ASN A 205 -5.56 -6.93 -3.79
C ASN A 205 -5.32 -8.08 -2.79
N SER A 206 -4.23 -8.83 -2.95
CA SER A 206 -3.84 -9.91 -2.03
C SER A 206 -3.57 -9.37 -0.63
N LEU A 207 -2.81 -8.27 -0.53
CA LEU A 207 -2.47 -7.60 0.72
C LEU A 207 -3.72 -7.11 1.45
N ILE A 208 -4.57 -6.30 0.79
CA ILE A 208 -5.78 -5.76 1.44
C ILE A 208 -6.76 -6.87 1.81
N GLN A 209 -6.87 -7.92 0.98
CA GLN A 209 -7.71 -9.06 1.28
C GLN A 209 -7.28 -9.75 2.56
N ARG A 210 -5.98 -9.92 2.73
CA ARG A 210 -5.45 -10.57 3.92
C ARG A 210 -5.69 -9.75 5.18
N ILE A 211 -5.40 -8.44 5.11
CA ILE A 211 -5.67 -7.51 6.21
C ILE A 211 -7.14 -7.60 6.61
N VAL A 212 -8.06 -7.49 5.64
CA VAL A 212 -9.49 -7.55 5.88
C VAL A 212 -9.91 -8.89 6.47
N GLN A 213 -9.49 -10.02 5.89
CA GLN A 213 -9.84 -11.35 6.38
C GLN A 213 -9.33 -11.60 7.80
N ASN A 214 -8.09 -11.22 8.09
CA ASN A 214 -7.52 -11.40 9.42
C ASN A 214 -8.17 -10.48 10.45
N SER A 215 -8.53 -9.25 10.07
CA SER A 215 -9.25 -8.32 10.96
C SER A 215 -10.62 -8.83 11.41
N ARG A 216 -11.30 -9.63 10.57
CA ARG A 216 -12.60 -10.23 10.92
C ARG A 216 -12.48 -11.44 11.82
N LYS A 217 -11.44 -12.27 11.67
CA LYS A 217 -11.21 -13.40 12.57
C LYS A 217 -11.11 -12.95 14.02
N HIS A 218 -10.48 -11.81 14.26
CA HIS A 218 -10.32 -11.21 15.58
C HIS A 218 -11.63 -10.61 16.13
N ASN A 219 -12.62 -10.29 15.29
CA ASN A 219 -13.96 -9.88 15.75
C ASN A 219 -14.77 -11.03 16.36
N VAL A 220 -14.54 -12.27 15.89
CA VAL A 220 -15.31 -13.45 16.33
C VAL A 220 -14.74 -14.01 17.62
N SER A 221 -13.42 -13.98 17.80
CA SER A 221 -12.77 -14.44 19.04
C SER A 221 -13.03 -13.53 20.24
N GLU A 222 -13.15 -12.21 20.06
CA GLU A 222 -13.44 -11.27 21.17
C GLU A 222 -14.89 -11.36 21.68
N ASN A 223 -15.81 -11.92 20.88
CA ASN A 223 -17.21 -12.14 21.26
C ASN A 223 -17.47 -13.56 21.80
N GLY A 224 -16.66 -14.56 21.44
CA GLY A 224 -16.81 -15.94 21.91
C GLY A 224 -16.46 -16.17 23.38
N ASP A 225 -15.68 -15.27 23.99
CA ASP A 225 -15.30 -15.34 25.41
C ASP A 225 -16.20 -14.50 26.34
N LYS A 226 -17.17 -13.75 25.80
CA LYS A 226 -18.10 -12.94 26.60
C LYS A 226 -19.43 -13.62 26.92
N ASP A 227 -19.71 -14.75 26.30
CA ASP A 227 -20.94 -15.53 26.52
C ASP A 227 -20.74 -16.76 27.42
N ALA A 228 -19.62 -16.83 28.16
CA ALA A 228 -19.28 -17.93 29.05
C ALA A 228 -19.05 -17.48 30.50
N ILE A 229 -20.01 -16.77 31.11
CA ILE A 229 -20.21 -16.72 32.57
C ILE A 229 -21.71 -16.66 32.87
#